data_AF-A0A8T2N2V7-F1
#
_entry.id   AF-A0A8T2N2V7-F1
#
_cell.length_a   1.000
_cell.length_b   1.000
_cell.length_c   1.000
_cell.angle_alpha   90.00
_cell.angle_beta   90.00
_cell.angle_gamma   90.00
#
_symmetry.space_group_name_H-M   'P 1'
#
loop_
_entity.id
_entity.type
_entity.pdbx_description
1 polymer ?
#
loop_
_entity_poly.entity_id
_entity_poly.type
_entity_poly.pdbx_seq_one_letter_code
_entity_poly.pdbx_strand_id
1 'polypeptide(L)'
;MQVFNKDGPHTGIDFPTRKIAKRLKPQRVIEQDGDVFTMKTVSTFKNFISTFRIGEEFEEVTKGLDNRKCQTMVNWEGDKIVCVQKGEKRNRGWTHWIEGNELHLV
;
A
#
# COMPACT_ATOMS: atom_id res chain seq x y z
N MET A 1 1.20 -5.26 -2.23
CA MET A 1 1.87 -6.16 -3.19
C MET A 1 2.65 -5.42 -4.28
N GLN A 2 2.28 -4.19 -4.66
CA GLN A 2 3.09 -3.37 -5.58
C GLN A 2 4.52 -3.06 -5.10
N VAL A 3 4.74 -3.00 -3.78
CA VAL A 3 6.09 -2.88 -3.21
C VAL A 3 6.98 -4.09 -3.60
N PHE A 4 6.39 -5.25 -3.87
CA PHE A 4 7.09 -6.46 -4.32
C PHE A 4 7.20 -6.59 -5.84
N ASN A 5 6.33 -5.94 -6.61
CA ASN A 5 6.21 -6.13 -8.07
C ASN A 5 7.01 -5.14 -8.92
N LYS A 6 7.61 -4.10 -8.33
CA LYS A 6 8.57 -3.24 -9.04
C LYS A 6 9.92 -3.95 -9.07
N ASP A 7 10.20 -4.66 -10.16
CA ASP A 7 11.48 -5.32 -10.42
C ASP A 7 12.59 -4.26 -10.60
N GLY A 8 13.23 -3.91 -9.49
CA GLY A 8 14.43 -3.08 -9.48
C GLY A 8 15.42 -3.57 -8.43
N PRO A 9 16.74 -3.49 -8.68
CA PRO A 9 17.78 -3.95 -7.75
C PRO A 9 17.81 -3.24 -6.38
N HIS A 10 17.00 -2.19 -6.18
CA HIS A 10 17.03 -1.31 -5.00
C HIS A 10 15.73 -1.34 -4.17
N THR A 11 14.94 -2.41 -4.21
CA THR A 11 13.67 -2.47 -3.44
C THR A 11 13.88 -2.61 -1.93
N GLY A 12 15.03 -3.11 -1.47
CA GLY A 12 15.28 -3.47 -0.07
C GLY A 12 14.61 -4.79 0.36
N ILE A 13 14.16 -5.60 -0.61
CA ILE A 13 13.52 -6.90 -0.39
C ILE A 13 14.39 -7.99 -1.02
N ASP A 14 14.66 -9.08 -0.31
CA ASP A 14 15.50 -10.17 -0.79
C ASP A 14 14.88 -10.95 -1.98
N PHE A 15 15.73 -11.61 -2.78
CA PHE A 15 15.30 -12.30 -4.00
C PHE A 15 14.29 -13.43 -3.76
N PRO A 16 14.49 -14.36 -2.79
CA PRO A 16 13.49 -15.36 -2.44
C PRO A 16 12.11 -14.78 -2.10
N THR A 17 12.05 -13.75 -1.25
CA THR A 17 10.80 -13.08 -0.87
C THR A 17 10.07 -12.52 -2.09
N ARG A 18 10.79 -11.87 -3.02
CA ARG A 18 10.19 -11.35 -4.27
C ARG A 18 9.60 -12.48 -5.13
N LYS A 19 10.29 -13.62 -5.23
CA LYS A 19 9.82 -14.78 -6.03
C LYS A 19 8.53 -15.38 -5.47
N ILE A 20 8.39 -15.44 -4.15
CA ILE A 20 7.16 -15.89 -3.47
C ILE A 20 6.04 -14.86 -3.71
N ALA A 21 6.33 -13.57 -3.47
CA ALA A 21 5.34 -12.50 -3.58
C ALA A 21 4.66 -12.43 -4.96
N LYS A 22 5.40 -12.68 -6.05
CA LYS A 22 4.86 -12.72 -7.43
C LYS A 22 3.80 -13.80 -7.66
N ARG A 23 3.76 -14.83 -6.81
CA ARG A 23 2.81 -15.96 -6.94
C ARG A 23 1.59 -15.82 -6.03
N LEU A 24 1.58 -14.80 -5.16
CA LEU A 24 0.48 -14.57 -4.23
C LEU A 24 -0.70 -13.92 -4.94
N LYS A 25 -1.90 -14.29 -4.51
CA LYS A 25 -3.17 -13.63 -4.87
C LYS A 25 -3.74 -12.98 -3.60
N PRO A 26 -3.28 -11.78 -3.24
CA PRO A 26 -3.72 -11.14 -2.01
C PRO A 26 -5.15 -10.63 -2.17
N GLN A 27 -5.91 -10.70 -1.09
CA GLN A 27 -7.20 -10.04 -0.97
C GLN A 27 -7.00 -8.66 -0.33
N ARG A 28 -7.72 -7.66 -0.82
CA ARG A 28 -7.81 -6.35 -0.16
C ARG A 28 -9.17 -6.25 0.53
N VAL A 29 -9.16 -5.88 1.80
CA VAL A 29 -10.35 -5.48 2.55
C VAL A 29 -10.19 -4.02 2.91
N ILE A 30 -11.23 -3.22 2.66
CA ILE A 30 -11.28 -1.80 2.98
C ILE A 30 -12.49 -1.59 3.87
N GLU A 31 -12.25 -1.09 5.07
CA GLU A 31 -13.27 -0.70 6.04
C GLU A 31 -13.23 0.82 6.13
N GLN A 32 -14.38 1.48 6.04
CA GLN A 32 -14.51 2.93 6.12
C GLN A 32 -15.50 3.29 7.23
N ASP A 33 -15.08 4.19 8.11
CA ASP A 33 -15.91 4.83 9.13
C ASP A 33 -15.72 6.35 9.04
N GLY A 34 -16.66 7.01 8.35
CA GLY A 34 -16.52 8.42 7.96
C GLY A 34 -15.24 8.66 7.15
N ASP A 35 -14.34 9.47 7.71
CA ASP A 35 -13.03 9.80 7.12
C ASP A 35 -11.90 8.85 7.55
N VAL A 36 -12.19 7.89 8.42
CA VAL A 36 -11.20 6.91 8.89
C VAL A 36 -11.30 5.64 8.04
N PHE A 37 -10.18 5.25 7.45
CA PHE A 37 -10.06 4.05 6.64
C PHE A 37 -9.13 3.05 7.31
N THR A 38 -9.52 1.78 7.26
CA THR A 38 -8.64 0.65 7.58
C THR A 38 -8.50 -0.23 6.35
N MET A 39 -7.29 -0.29 5.81
CA MET A 39 -6.95 -1.13 4.67
C MET A 39 -6.17 -2.37 5.11
N LYS A 40 -6.69 -3.55 4.80
CA LYS A 40 -6.04 -4.84 5.09
C LYS A 40 -5.69 -5.53 3.79
N THR A 41 -4.39 -5.77 3.55
CA THR A 41 -3.91 -6.68 2.51
C THR A 41 -3.66 -8.04 3.15
N VAL A 42 -4.43 -9.05 2.74
CA VAL A 42 -4.37 -10.40 3.29
C VAL A 42 -3.79 -11.34 2.25
N SER A 43 -2.78 -12.13 2.62
CA SER A 43 -2.21 -13.17 1.76
C SER A 43 -1.77 -14.37 2.58
N THR A 44 -1.48 -15.49 1.93
CA THR A 44 -0.99 -16.72 2.60
C THR A 44 0.42 -16.58 3.16
N PHE A 45 1.14 -15.49 2.85
CA PHE A 45 2.52 -15.28 3.29
C PHE A 45 2.63 -14.15 4.32
N LYS A 46 2.12 -12.96 3.99
CA LYS A 46 2.16 -11.79 4.87
C LYS A 46 0.89 -10.96 4.77
N ASN A 47 0.42 -10.51 5.92
CA ASN A 47 -0.69 -9.59 6.04
C ASN A 47 -0.16 -8.19 6.41
N PHE A 48 -0.79 -7.16 5.88
CA PHE A 48 -0.44 -5.77 6.16
C PHE A 48 -1.72 -4.98 6.42
N ILE A 49 -1.74 -4.23 7.51
CA ILE A 49 -2.88 -3.40 7.93
C ILE A 49 -2.36 -1.97 8.06
N SER A 50 -3.10 -1.02 7.50
CA SER A 50 -2.84 0.41 7.64
C SER A 50 -4.16 1.11 7.93
N THR A 51 -4.18 1.93 8.98
CA THR A 51 -5.33 2.73 9.39
C THR A 51 -4.95 4.19 9.35
N PHE A 52 -5.75 5.01 8.69
CA PHE A 52 -5.47 6.42 8.46
C PHE A 52 -6.75 7.22 8.39
N ARG A 53 -6.67 8.52 8.68
CA ARG A 53 -7.73 9.48 8.37
C ARG A 53 -7.37 10.21 7.07
N ILE A 54 -8.36 10.44 6.22
CA ILE A 54 -8.20 11.28 5.03
C ILE A 54 -7.73 12.68 5.42
N GLY A 55 -6.73 13.20 4.72
CA GLY A 55 -6.19 14.55 4.94
C GLY A 55 -5.16 14.67 6.08
N GLU A 56 -4.96 13.63 6.88
CA GLU A 56 -4.02 13.66 8.01
C GLU A 56 -2.73 12.92 7.67
N GLU A 57 -1.58 13.56 7.94
CA GLU A 57 -0.25 12.93 7.80
C GLU A 57 0.03 12.04 9.03
N PHE A 58 0.60 10.85 8.82
CA PHE A 58 0.96 9.93 9.88
C PHE A 58 2.28 9.19 9.60
N GLU A 59 3.00 8.81 10.65
CA GLU A 59 4.18 7.95 10.51
C GLU A 59 3.74 6.51 10.21
N GLU A 60 4.17 5.99 9.06
CA GLU A 60 3.93 4.61 8.66
C GLU A 60 5.22 3.82 8.65
N VAL A 61 5.23 2.67 9.33
CA VAL A 61 6.31 1.69 9.25
C VAL A 61 5.86 0.54 8.37
N THR A 62 6.50 0.40 7.21
CA THR A 62 6.19 -0.62 6.20
C THR A 62 6.78 -2.00 6.55
N LYS A 63 6.60 -2.38 7.82
CA LYS A 63 7.11 -3.62 8.41
C LYS A 63 6.55 -4.84 7.66
N GLY A 64 7.43 -5.79 7.37
CA GLY A 64 7.05 -6.99 6.62
C GLY A 64 7.00 -6.79 5.10
N LEU A 65 7.09 -5.54 4.62
CA LEU A 65 7.34 -5.19 3.23
C LEU A 65 8.84 -4.92 3.05
N ASP A 66 9.22 -3.64 2.92
CA ASP A 66 10.60 -3.18 2.79
C ASP A 66 11.15 -2.52 4.06
N ASN A 67 10.42 -2.60 5.19
CA ASN A 67 10.85 -2.18 6.53
C ASN A 67 11.34 -0.72 6.63
N ARG A 68 10.69 0.19 5.90
CA ARG A 68 11.01 1.62 5.93
C ARG A 68 9.98 2.42 6.72
N LYS A 69 10.44 3.51 7.33
CA LYS A 69 9.60 4.57 7.86
C LYS A 69 9.29 5.60 6.77
N CYS A 70 8.04 6.02 6.67
CA CYS A 70 7.59 7.08 5.78
C CYS A 70 6.66 8.03 6.54
N GLN A 71 6.61 9.29 6.13
CA GLN A 71 5.45 10.15 6.41
C GLN A 71 4.42 9.93 5.32
N THR A 72 3.25 9.42 5.70
CA THR A 72 2.21 8.99 4.78
C THR A 72 1.00 9.91 4.91
N MET A 73 0.43 10.33 3.79
CA MET A 73 -0.83 11.06 3.73
C MET A 73 -1.71 10.45 2.65
N VAL A 74 -3.00 10.34 2.94
CA VAL A 74 -3.99 9.83 2.00
C VAL A 74 -5.08 10.86 1.79
N ASN A 75 -5.39 11.17 0.54
CA ASN A 75 -6.38 12.17 0.15
C ASN A 75 -7.30 11.65 -0.96
N TRP A 76 -8.46 12.28 -1.08
CA TRP A 76 -9.29 12.19 -2.27
C TRP A 76 -8.76 13.12 -3.36
N GLU A 77 -8.62 12.59 -4.57
CA GLU A 77 -8.40 13.34 -5.81
C GLU A 77 -9.49 12.94 -6.80
N GLY A 78 -10.59 13.71 -6.82
CA GLY A 78 -11.79 13.35 -7.56
C GLY A 78 -12.42 12.07 -6.99
N ASP A 79 -12.52 11.04 -7.83
CA ASP A 79 -13.05 9.71 -7.50
C ASP A 79 -11.97 8.71 -7.03
N LYS A 80 -10.73 9.19 -6.83
CA LYS A 80 -9.58 8.36 -6.47
C LYS A 80 -9.09 8.63 -5.05
N ILE A 81 -8.67 7.57 -4.37
CA ILE A 81 -7.90 7.68 -3.13
C ILE A 81 -6.42 7.62 -3.49
N VAL A 82 -5.70 8.70 -3.20
CA VAL A 82 -4.27 8.85 -3.49
C VAL A 82 -3.47 8.88 -2.19
N CYS A 83 -2.52 7.96 -2.08
CA CYS A 83 -1.57 7.87 -0.98
C CYS A 83 -0.20 8.34 -1.45
N VAL A 84 0.40 9.25 -0.69
CA VAL A 84 1.78 9.70 -0.88
C VAL A 84 2.60 9.28 0.34
N GLN A 85 3.72 8.60 0.11
CA GLN A 85 4.64 8.13 1.15
C GLN A 85 5.99 8.82 1.00
N LYS A 86 6.23 9.87 1.79
CA LYS A 86 7.48 10.63 1.79
C LYS A 86 8.53 9.92 2.66
N GLY A 87 9.73 9.70 2.12
CA GLY A 87 10.82 9.07 2.85
C GLY A 87 12.02 8.81 1.93
N GLU A 88 12.78 7.75 2.23
CA GLU A 88 13.98 7.38 1.46
C GLU A 88 13.71 7.15 -0.04
N LYS A 89 12.54 6.60 -0.38
CA LYS A 89 12.13 6.37 -1.78
C LYS A 89 11.36 7.58 -2.31
N ARG A 90 11.87 8.17 -3.38
CA ARG A 90 11.18 9.22 -4.14
C ARG A 90 9.97 8.64 -4.89
N ASN A 91 8.94 9.45 -5.10
CA ASN A 91 7.73 9.11 -5.87
C ASN A 91 7.08 7.80 -5.40
N ARG A 92 7.06 7.58 -4.08
CA ARG A 92 6.44 6.42 -3.45
C ARG A 92 5.03 6.79 -3.02
N GLY A 93 4.09 5.91 -3.34
CA GLY A 93 2.68 6.11 -3.11
C GLY A 93 1.89 5.02 -3.82
N TRP A 94 0.57 5.13 -3.72
CA TRP A 94 -0.37 4.31 -4.48
C TRP A 94 -1.66 5.07 -4.73
N THR A 95 -2.40 4.68 -5.77
CA THR A 95 -3.73 5.24 -6.05
C THR A 95 -4.73 4.11 -6.24
N HIS A 96 -5.86 4.20 -5.53
CA HIS A 96 -7.01 3.31 -5.67
C HIS A 96 -8.19 4.06 -6.28
N TRP A 97 -8.94 3.38 -7.15
CA TRP A 97 -10.22 3.86 -7.67
C TRP A 97 -11.12 2.68 -8.00
N ILE A 98 -12.42 2.94 -8.14
CA ILE A 98 -13.42 1.93 -8.47
C ILE A 98 -13.95 2.23 -9.87
N GLU A 99 -14.03 1.21 -10.71
CA GLU A 99 -14.68 1.27 -12.02
C GLU A 99 -15.66 0.10 -12.12
N GLY A 100 -16.97 0.40 -12.13
CA GLY A 100 -18.01 -0.62 -12.07
C GLY A 100 -17.92 -1.48 -10.80
N ASN A 101 -17.58 -2.76 -10.97
CA ASN A 101 -17.41 -3.73 -9.87
C ASN A 101 -15.93 -4.09 -9.62
N GLU A 102 -15.00 -3.33 -10.20
CA GLU A 102 -13.56 -3.56 -10.08
C GLU A 102 -12.90 -2.50 -9.20
N LEU A 103 -12.02 -2.95 -8.31
CA LEU A 103 -11.13 -2.09 -7.52
C LEU A 103 -9.74 -2.09 -8.16
N HIS A 104 -9.33 -0.94 -8.70
CA HIS A 104 -8.02 -0.76 -9.34
C HIS A 104 -6.98 -0.20 -8.38
N LEU A 105 -5.69 -0.45 -8.67
CA LEU A 105 -4.54 -0.04 -7.86
C LEU A 105 -3.32 0.25 -8.75
N VAL A 106 -2.71 1.45 -8.62
CA VAL A 106 -1.42 1.83 -9.28
C VAL A 106 -0.38 2.33 -8.30
#